data_AF-A0A524E0Q4-F1
#
_entry.id   AF-A0A524E0Q4-F1
#
_cell.length_a   1.000
_cell.length_b   1.000
_cell.length_c   1.000
_cell.angle_alpha   90.00
_cell.angle_beta   90.00
_cell.angle_gamma   90.00
#
_symmetry.space_group_name_H-M   'P 1'
#
loop_
_entity.id
_entity.type
_entity.pdbx_description
1 polymer ?
#
loop_
_entity_poly.entity_id
_entity_poly.type
_entity_poly.pdbx_seq_one_letter_code
_entity_poly.pdbx_strand_id
1 'polypeptide(L)' 'MRSFSLTFSLPDNIDEENIEANLDKGILTIKLPKVEPPEPVKKKIDIK' A
#
# COMPACT_ATOMS: atom_id res chain seq x y z
N MET A 1 -5.38 -33.33 2.08
CA MET A 1 -4.64 -32.20 1.44
C MET A 1 -5.03 -30.95 2.19
N ARG A 2 -4.07 -30.19 2.73
CA ARG A 2 -4.35 -29.01 3.56
C ARG A 2 -4.11 -27.77 2.71
N SER A 3 -5.18 -27.02 2.44
CA SER A 3 -5.14 -25.77 1.68
C SER A 3 -5.28 -24.60 2.66
N PHE A 4 -4.58 -23.51 2.41
CA PHE A 4 -4.65 -22.29 3.22
C PHE A 4 -5.00 -21.12 2.32
N SER A 5 -5.89 -20.25 2.80
CA SER A 5 -6.26 -18.99 2.14
C SER A 5 -6.40 -17.93 3.22
N LEU A 6 -5.89 -16.74 2.93
CA LEU A 6 -5.93 -15.58 3.81
C LEU A 6 -6.30 -14.36 2.98
N THR A 7 -7.36 -13.68 3.39
CA THR A 7 -7.89 -12.50 2.68
C THR A 7 -7.78 -11.29 3.58
N PHE A 8 -7.34 -10.17 3.02
CA PHE A 8 -7.25 -8.88 3.70
C PHE A 8 -8.00 -7.82 2.90
N SER A 9 -8.66 -6.90 3.60
CA SER A 9 -9.17 -5.68 2.98
C SER A 9 -8.02 -4.68 2.87
N LEU A 10 -7.75 -4.21 1.66
CA LEU A 10 -6.73 -3.20 1.41
C LEU A 10 -7.34 -1.80 1.50
N PRO A 11 -6.56 -0.78 1.92
CA PRO A 11 -6.98 0.61 1.81
C PRO A 11 -6.92 1.09 0.35
N ASP A 12 -7.64 2.16 0.03
CA ASP A 12 -7.74 2.67 -1.35
C ASP A 12 -6.43 3.32 -1.87
N ASN A 13 -5.44 3.53 -1.01
CA ASN A 13 -4.22 4.26 -1.33
C ASN A 13 -3.00 3.34 -1.57
N ILE A 14 -3.23 2.13 -2.08
CA ILE A 14 -2.18 1.18 -2.46
C ILE A 14 -1.79 1.40 -3.91
N ASP A 15 -0.49 1.35 -4.18
CA ASP A 15 0.04 1.31 -5.54
C ASP A 15 0.02 -0.15 -6.02
N GLU A 16 -1.04 -0.49 -6.76
CA GLU A 16 -1.30 -1.85 -7.24
C GLU A 16 -0.27 -2.33 -8.28
N GLU A 17 0.37 -1.42 -9.01
CA GLU A 17 1.34 -1.77 -10.04
C GLU A 17 2.67 -2.26 -9.44
N ASN A 18 2.98 -1.83 -8.20
CA ASN A 18 4.25 -2.11 -7.52
C ASN A 18 4.11 -3.11 -6.36
N ILE A 19 3.08 -3.95 -6.36
CA ILE A 19 2.93 -5.03 -5.39
C ILE A 19 3.99 -6.11 -5.62
N GLU A 20 4.75 -6.44 -4.57
CA GLU A 20 5.77 -7.50 -4.62
C GLU A 20 5.44 -8.64 -3.65
N ALA A 21 5.74 -9.88 -4.06
CA ALA A 21 5.68 -11.05 -3.19
C ALA A 21 7.04 -11.77 -3.20
N ASN A 22 7.51 -12.15 -2.01
CA ASN A 22 8.76 -12.91 -1.84
C ASN A 22 8.54 -14.08 -0.88
N LEU A 23 9.02 -15.26 -1.26
CA LEU A 23 9.05 -16.44 -0.42
C LEU A 23 10.50 -16.78 -0.09
N ASP A 24 10.90 -16.55 1.16
CA ASP A 24 12.23 -16.91 1.66
C ASP A 24 12.10 -17.79 2.90
N LYS A 25 12.82 -18.92 2.92
CA LYS A 25 12.87 -19.87 4.07
C LYS A 25 11.49 -20.24 4.64
N GLY A 26 10.48 -20.37 3.77
CA GLY A 26 9.12 -20.74 4.15
C GLY A 26 8.25 -19.59 4.67
N ILE A 27 8.72 -18.34 4.58
CA ILE A 27 7.97 -17.14 4.95
C ILE A 27 7.55 -16.40 3.69
N LEU A 28 6.24 -16.28 3.48
CA LEU A 28 5.68 -15.44 2.44
C LEU A 28 5.60 -13.99 2.94
N THR A 29 6.34 -13.08 2.32
CA THR A 29 6.29 -11.64 2.57
C THR A 29 5.63 -10.96 1.38
N ILE A 30 4.60 -10.16 1.63
CA ILE A 30 3.90 -9.36 0.62
C ILE A 30 4.14 -7.89 0.94
N LYS A 31 4.67 -7.13 -0.02
CA LYS A 31 4.86 -5.69 0.09
C LYS A 31 3.76 -4.98 -0.69
N LEU A 32 3.06 -4.07 0.00
CA LEU A 32 1.99 -3.25 -0.55
C LEU A 32 2.41 -1.78 -0.40
N PRO A 33 3.11 -1.20 -1.39
CA PRO A 33 3.48 0.20 -1.34
C PRO A 33 2.24 1.10 -1.33
N LYS A 34 2.35 2.22 -0.61
CA LYS A 34 1.29 3.24 -0.59
C LYS A 34 1.57 4.27 -1.68
N VAL A 35 0.51 4.76 -2.32
CA VAL A 35 0.58 5.92 -3.22
C VAL A 35 1.04 7.13 -2.42
N GLU A 36 1.98 7.89 -2.97
CA GLU A 36 2.45 9.13 -2.36
C GLU A 36 1.30 10.16 -2.30
N PRO A 37 1.11 10.86 -1.16
CA PRO A 37 0.12 11.92 -1.08
C PRO A 37 0.52 13.08 -2.00
N PRO A 38 -0.44 13.79 -2.62
CA PRO A 38 -0.13 14.95 -3.44
C PRO A 38 0.60 16.01 -2.61
N GLU A 39 1.50 16.75 -3.25
CA GLU A 39 2.23 17.83 -2.59
C GLU A 39 1.25 18.82 -1.94
N PRO A 40 1.49 19.24 -0.68
CA PRO A 40 0.60 20.16 0.00
C PRO A 40 0.55 21.50 -0.74
N VAL A 41 -0.61 21.80 -1.34
CA VAL A 41 -0.86 23.08 -1.97
C VAL A 41 -0.87 24.16 -0.88
N LYS A 42 0.21 24.95 -0.80
CA LYS A 42 0.31 26.10 0.10
C LYS A 42 -0.69 27.17 -0.33
N LYS A 43 -1.91 27.13 0.22
CA LYS A 43 -2.85 28.25 0.09
C LYS A 43 -2.41 29.37 1.03
N LYS A 44 -1.97 30.50 0.47
CA LYS A 44 -1.88 31.75 1.24
C LYS A 44 -3.30 32.22 1.53
N ILE A 45 -3.63 32.37 2.81
CA ILE A 45 -4.85 33.07 3.23
C ILE A 45 -4.43 34.50 3.52
N ASP A 46 -4.87 35.43 2.67
CA ASP A 46 -4.74 36.87 2.93
C ASP A 46 -5.77 37.26 4.00
N ILE A 47 -5.29 37.90 5.07
CA ILE A 47 -6.12 38.49 6.11
C ILE A 47 -6.32 39.97 5.72
N LYS A 48 -7.57 40.42 5.60
CA LYS A 48 -7.92 41.83 5.38
C LYS A 48 -8.04 42.59 6.70
#